data_AF-A0AAN8ZDG2-F1
#
_entry.id   AF-A0AAN8ZDG2-F1
#
_cell.length_a   1.000
_cell.length_b   1.000
_cell.length_c   1.000
_cell.angle_alpha   90.00
_cell.angle_beta   90.00
_cell.angle_gamma   90.00
#
_symmetry.space_group_name_H-M   'P 1'
#
loop_
_entity.id
_entity.type
_entity.pdbx_description
1 polymer ?
#
loop_
_entity_poly.entity_id
_entity_poly.type
_entity_poly.pdbx_seq_one_letter_code
_entity_poly.pdbx_strand_id
1 'polypeptide(L)'
;MLLADLDQDTVDFVPNFDNSQKEPSLLPARIPALLLNGSSGIAVGMATNIPPHNLGELVDALSVLIHNPDATLQELLEYMPGPDFPTGGVIMGNIGILEAYRTGRGRVVVRGKTDVEVLDSKTKRTAIIIKEIPFQTNKAALVEKIAELVENKNLEGISDIRDESDRSGMRIVIELKRGADPSIILNNLYRLTALQSSFSCNMVGILNKQPKLMGLKELLQAFLDFRCAVVERRTKFKLSQAQERRHIVEGIIVGLDNMDKVIHIIRNASSNTMASADLRKEYGLSEKQAEALMDISLRKLSILELIEQEAIELKSKFSTPRRSMLEDTDSGQVDEIDVIPNEEILLALSEKGYVKRMKPHTFNLQKRGTIGKSVGKLRVNDTMSDFLVCHAHDHVLYFRGIVYSARAYKVPECSRTAAGTPLVQVPSDELKWVRCCTNDDLVAMASRNGMIRALGRNTRGSVAMRLRGEDKMASIDIIPAAMWKDLERMAEAKQIENLETTTDASQSQGVILMRLEYAGKIQSASLISATETEPDEVEAADELHLDRAAA
;
A
#
# COMPACT_ATOMS: atom_id res chain seq x y z
N MET A 1 10.86 27.39 -13.13
CA MET A 1 11.31 26.05 -12.73
C MET A 1 11.82 25.20 -13.88
N LEU A 2 11.13 25.15 -15.04
CA LEU A 2 11.58 24.38 -16.21
C LEU A 2 12.72 25.06 -17.00
N LEU A 3 12.74 26.39 -17.04
CA LEU A 3 13.73 27.21 -17.78
C LEU A 3 14.84 27.79 -16.89
N ALA A 4 14.86 27.42 -15.61
CA ALA A 4 15.82 28.02 -14.68
C ALA A 4 17.24 27.53 -14.99
N ASP A 5 18.22 28.43 -14.96
CA ASP A 5 19.63 28.17 -15.27
C ASP A 5 19.91 27.85 -16.76
N LEU A 6 19.00 28.20 -17.69
CA LEU A 6 19.22 27.99 -19.12
C LEU A 6 20.43 28.78 -19.65
N ASP A 7 20.63 30.01 -19.16
CA ASP A 7 21.74 30.89 -19.56
C ASP A 7 23.11 30.45 -18.99
N GLN A 8 23.15 29.41 -18.15
CA GLN A 8 24.37 28.92 -17.48
C GLN A 8 24.97 27.70 -18.19
N ASP A 9 24.80 27.61 -19.51
CA ASP A 9 25.33 26.53 -20.36
C ASP A 9 24.97 25.12 -19.86
N THR A 10 23.72 24.96 -19.41
CA THR A 10 23.25 23.73 -18.77
C THR A 10 22.81 22.65 -19.75
N VAL A 11 22.50 23.02 -21.00
CA VAL A 11 21.95 22.15 -22.04
C VAL A 11 22.50 22.52 -23.41
N ASP A 12 22.51 21.55 -24.32
CA ASP A 12 23.00 21.77 -25.69
C ASP A 12 21.96 22.52 -26.53
N PHE A 13 22.41 23.47 -27.33
CA PHE A 13 21.58 24.23 -28.27
C PHE A 13 21.73 23.67 -29.70
N VAL A 14 20.60 23.41 -30.34
CA VAL A 14 20.47 22.90 -31.72
C VAL A 14 19.90 24.02 -32.59
N PRO A 15 20.29 24.15 -33.87
CA PRO A 15 19.64 25.11 -34.75
C PRO A 15 18.15 24.76 -34.93
N ASN A 16 17.33 25.79 -35.07
CA ASN A 16 15.93 25.65 -35.43
C ASN A 16 15.77 25.21 -36.91
N PHE A 17 14.52 25.01 -37.36
CA PHE A 17 14.22 24.43 -38.68
C PHE A 17 14.81 25.20 -39.88
N ASP A 18 15.03 26.52 -39.75
CA ASP A 18 15.58 27.39 -40.80
C ASP A 18 17.02 27.88 -40.51
N ASN A 19 17.66 27.37 -39.45
CA ASN A 19 18.97 27.79 -38.94
C ASN A 19 19.09 29.28 -38.58
N SER A 20 17.99 30.03 -38.45
CA SER A 20 18.03 31.44 -38.06
C SER A 20 18.27 31.65 -36.56
N GLN A 21 17.83 30.70 -35.74
CA GLN A 21 17.93 30.75 -34.28
C GLN A 21 18.41 29.41 -33.72
N LYS A 22 18.80 29.41 -32.45
CA LYS A 22 19.15 28.20 -31.72
C LYS A 22 18.10 27.92 -30.66
N GLU A 23 17.68 26.66 -30.56
CA GLU A 23 16.75 26.16 -29.55
C GLU A 23 17.42 25.12 -28.64
N PRO A 24 17.05 25.04 -27.36
CA PRO A 24 17.62 24.05 -26.45
C PRO A 24 17.10 22.65 -26.79
N SER A 25 18.00 21.67 -26.88
CA SER A 25 17.67 20.26 -27.11
C SER A 25 16.84 19.64 -26.00
N LEU A 26 17.11 20.04 -24.75
CA LEU A 26 16.42 19.62 -23.54
C LEU A 26 16.22 20.84 -22.64
N LEU A 27 15.21 20.80 -21.77
CA LEU A 27 15.02 21.83 -20.77
C LEU A 27 15.71 21.42 -19.46
N PRO A 28 16.44 22.32 -18.76
CA PRO A 28 17.10 22.04 -17.48
C PRO A 28 16.09 21.94 -16.31
N ALA A 29 15.05 21.13 -16.50
CA ALA A 29 13.96 20.94 -15.57
C ALA A 29 14.49 20.53 -14.19
N ARG A 30 14.08 21.24 -13.14
CA ARG A 30 14.45 20.94 -11.75
C ARG A 30 13.58 19.86 -11.10
N ILE A 31 12.45 19.55 -11.72
CA ILE A 31 11.47 18.55 -11.28
C ILE A 31 11.19 17.58 -12.43
N PRO A 32 10.91 16.30 -12.17
CA PRO A 32 10.59 15.34 -13.22
C PRO A 32 9.15 15.55 -13.70
N ALA A 33 9.00 16.49 -14.64
CA ALA A 33 7.71 16.88 -15.21
C ALA A 33 6.95 15.71 -15.85
N LEU A 34 7.66 14.69 -16.34
CA LEU A 34 7.08 13.50 -16.96
C LEU A 34 6.18 12.72 -16.01
N LEU A 35 6.64 12.48 -14.77
CA LEU A 35 5.88 11.76 -13.75
C LEU A 35 4.88 12.68 -13.05
N LEU A 36 5.24 13.95 -12.86
CA LEU A 36 4.36 14.94 -12.23
C LEU A 36 3.06 15.14 -13.01
N ASN A 37 3.16 15.46 -14.30
CA ASN A 37 2.00 15.78 -15.13
C ASN A 37 1.42 14.55 -15.82
N GLY A 38 2.19 13.47 -15.92
CA GLY A 38 1.88 12.36 -16.80
C GLY A 38 2.07 12.72 -18.28
N SER A 39 1.82 11.74 -19.14
CA SER A 39 1.85 11.91 -20.60
C SER A 39 0.98 10.86 -21.26
N SER A 40 0.25 11.27 -22.30
CA SER A 40 -0.55 10.36 -23.13
C SER A 40 -0.23 10.63 -24.60
N GLY A 41 0.15 9.60 -25.36
CA GLY A 41 0.50 9.76 -26.76
C GLY A 41 0.49 8.45 -27.53
N ILE A 42 0.20 8.54 -28.83
CA ILE A 42 0.22 7.40 -29.76
C ILE A 42 1.21 7.74 -30.87
N ALA A 43 2.19 6.87 -31.07
CA ALA A 43 3.17 6.93 -32.14
C ALA A 43 2.99 5.73 -33.09
N VAL A 44 3.75 5.70 -34.19
CA VAL A 44 3.68 4.59 -35.15
C VAL A 44 4.16 3.29 -34.48
N GLY A 45 3.22 2.40 -34.16
CA GLY A 45 3.50 1.10 -33.54
C GLY A 45 3.72 1.14 -32.01
N MET A 46 3.56 2.29 -31.35
CA MET A 46 3.76 2.44 -29.91
C MET A 46 2.71 3.37 -29.30
N ALA A 47 2.41 3.16 -28.02
CA ALA A 47 1.61 4.08 -27.23
C ALA A 47 2.33 4.36 -25.91
N THR A 48 2.08 5.52 -25.32
CA THR A 48 2.52 5.88 -23.98
C THR A 48 1.33 6.43 -23.20
N ASN A 49 1.22 6.01 -21.95
CA ASN A 49 0.20 6.50 -21.04
C ASN A 49 0.75 6.42 -19.61
N ILE A 50 1.24 7.55 -19.12
CA ILE A 50 1.89 7.70 -17.82
C ILE A 50 0.94 8.51 -16.94
N PRO A 51 0.56 8.00 -15.75
CA PRO A 51 -0.34 8.74 -14.88
C PRO A 51 0.42 9.88 -14.17
N PRO A 52 -0.29 10.96 -13.77
CA PRO A 52 0.25 12.03 -12.93
C PRO A 52 0.55 11.54 -11.51
N HIS A 53 1.46 12.23 -10.80
CA HIS A 53 1.90 11.91 -9.45
C HIS A 53 2.03 13.17 -8.60
N ASN A 54 2.03 12.99 -7.29
CA ASN A 54 2.21 14.08 -6.35
C ASN A 54 3.66 14.59 -6.34
N LEU A 55 3.84 15.91 -6.36
CA LEU A 55 5.19 16.50 -6.36
C LEU A 55 5.97 16.20 -5.08
N GLY A 56 5.32 16.23 -3.91
CA GLY A 56 5.99 16.03 -2.62
C GLY A 56 6.51 14.60 -2.49
N GLU A 57 5.65 13.62 -2.77
CA GLU A 57 5.98 12.19 -2.75
C GLU A 57 7.10 11.86 -3.73
N LEU A 58 7.03 12.46 -4.91
CA LEU A 58 8.04 12.26 -5.93
C LEU A 58 9.40 12.85 -5.51
N VAL A 59 9.43 14.00 -4.83
CA VAL A 59 10.67 14.58 -4.29
C VAL A 59 11.21 13.71 -3.14
N ASP A 60 10.33 13.20 -2.28
CA ASP A 60 10.70 12.29 -1.20
C ASP A 60 11.33 11.00 -1.78
N ALA A 61 10.70 10.40 -2.80
CA ALA A 61 11.22 9.22 -3.49
C ALA A 61 12.56 9.48 -4.20
N LEU A 62 12.74 10.65 -4.81
CA LEU A 62 14.03 11.06 -5.38
C LEU A 62 15.10 11.23 -4.28
N SER A 63 14.74 11.81 -3.14
CA SER A 63 15.65 11.97 -2.01
C SER A 63 16.13 10.61 -1.48
N VAL A 64 15.22 9.63 -1.37
CA VAL A 64 15.57 8.26 -0.99
C VAL A 64 16.56 7.64 -1.97
N LEU A 65 16.33 7.76 -3.29
CA LEU A 65 17.28 7.27 -4.29
C LEU A 65 18.64 7.96 -4.26
N ILE A 66 18.69 9.24 -3.89
CA ILE A 66 19.96 9.97 -3.73
C ILE A 66 20.77 9.41 -2.54
N HIS A 67 20.09 9.06 -1.44
CA HIS A 67 20.77 8.54 -0.24
C HIS A 67 21.07 7.04 -0.35
N ASN A 68 20.20 6.28 -1.03
CA ASN A 68 20.33 4.86 -1.27
C ASN A 68 20.01 4.53 -2.75
N PRO A 69 21.02 4.46 -3.63
CA PRO A 69 20.80 4.18 -5.06
C PRO A 69 20.26 2.75 -5.30
N ASP A 70 20.55 1.83 -4.39
CA ASP A 70 20.09 0.44 -4.46
C ASP A 70 18.71 0.23 -3.83
N ALA A 71 18.02 1.30 -3.41
CA ALA A 71 16.69 1.24 -2.82
C ALA A 71 15.74 0.35 -3.61
N THR A 72 15.02 -0.51 -2.88
CA THR A 72 14.07 -1.44 -3.48
C THR A 72 12.81 -0.71 -3.93
N LEU A 73 12.05 -1.30 -4.86
CA LEU A 73 10.76 -0.69 -5.27
C LEU A 73 9.80 -0.54 -4.08
N GLN A 74 9.87 -1.45 -3.10
CA GLN A 74 9.01 -1.44 -1.93
C GLN A 74 9.32 -0.25 -1.02
N GLU A 75 10.61 0.04 -0.80
CA GLU A 75 11.03 1.26 -0.09
C GLU A 75 10.55 2.53 -0.80
N LEU A 76 10.63 2.59 -2.14
CA LEU A 76 10.14 3.75 -2.88
C LEU A 76 8.62 3.95 -2.76
N LEU A 77 7.88 2.85 -2.65
CA LEU A 77 6.42 2.87 -2.49
C LEU A 77 5.97 3.36 -1.12
N GLU A 78 6.80 3.25 -0.08
CA GLU A 78 6.50 3.85 1.23
C GLU A 78 6.41 5.38 1.15
N TYR A 79 7.20 6.00 0.26
CA TYR A 79 7.21 7.46 0.07
C TYR A 79 6.29 7.92 -1.06
N MET A 80 6.07 7.06 -2.06
CA MET A 80 5.18 7.32 -3.19
C MET A 80 4.24 6.12 -3.40
N PRO A 81 3.11 6.08 -2.69
CA PRO A 81 2.19 4.94 -2.70
C PRO A 81 1.58 4.66 -4.07
N GLY A 82 1.37 5.71 -4.88
CA GLY A 82 0.74 5.56 -6.18
C GLY A 82 0.56 6.87 -6.96
N PRO A 83 -0.21 6.82 -8.05
CA PRO A 83 -0.52 7.99 -8.86
C PRO A 83 -1.47 8.96 -8.16
N ASP A 84 -1.39 10.23 -8.55
CA ASP A 84 -2.23 11.32 -8.02
C ASP A 84 -2.96 12.02 -9.18
N PHE A 85 -4.27 11.76 -9.31
CA PHE A 85 -5.07 12.28 -10.41
C PHE A 85 -5.66 13.65 -10.07
N PRO A 86 -5.65 14.62 -11.01
CA PRO A 86 -6.10 16.00 -10.75
C PRO A 86 -7.61 16.10 -10.46
N THR A 87 -8.40 15.12 -10.92
CA THR A 87 -9.84 15.04 -10.66
C THR A 87 -10.17 14.40 -9.31
N GLY A 88 -9.15 13.89 -8.59
CA GLY A 88 -9.33 13.04 -7.42
C GLY A 88 -9.83 11.64 -7.80
N GLY A 89 -10.78 11.15 -7.03
CA GLY A 89 -11.28 9.79 -7.10
C GLY A 89 -10.55 8.82 -6.16
N VAL A 90 -11.09 7.62 -6.06
CA VAL A 90 -10.59 6.54 -5.21
C VAL A 90 -9.90 5.51 -6.11
N ILE A 91 -8.61 5.28 -5.88
CA ILE A 91 -7.85 4.26 -6.58
C ILE A 91 -8.13 2.92 -5.91
N MET A 92 -8.53 1.93 -6.72
CA MET A 92 -8.92 0.61 -6.24
C MET A 92 -7.80 -0.40 -6.54
N GLY A 93 -7.14 -0.85 -5.47
CA GLY A 93 -6.17 -1.95 -5.50
C GLY A 93 -4.74 -1.54 -5.89
N ASN A 94 -3.78 -2.17 -5.22
CA ASN A 94 -2.36 -1.80 -5.33
C ASN A 94 -1.56 -2.68 -6.31
N ILE A 95 -2.10 -3.86 -6.68
CA ILE A 95 -1.41 -4.83 -7.54
C ILE A 95 -1.09 -4.22 -8.91
N GLY A 96 -2.05 -3.52 -9.50
CA GLY A 96 -1.87 -2.89 -10.81
C GLY A 96 -0.86 -1.74 -10.80
N ILE A 97 -0.73 -1.05 -9.66
CA ILE A 97 0.26 0.01 -9.44
C ILE A 97 1.65 -0.61 -9.29
N LEU A 98 1.78 -1.65 -8.47
CA LEU A 98 3.00 -2.42 -8.29
C LEU A 98 3.53 -2.99 -9.61
N GLU A 99 2.65 -3.59 -10.42
CA GLU A 99 3.01 -4.12 -11.73
C GLU A 99 3.44 -3.00 -12.68
N ALA A 100 2.72 -1.88 -12.69
CA ALA A 100 3.07 -0.70 -13.47
C ALA A 100 4.47 -0.19 -13.09
N TYR A 101 4.76 -0.01 -11.81
CA TYR A 101 6.05 0.52 -11.39
C TYR A 101 7.20 -0.47 -11.54
N ARG A 102 6.94 -1.77 -11.46
CA ARG A 102 7.95 -2.81 -11.66
C ARG A 102 8.30 -3.01 -13.12
N THR A 103 7.29 -3.08 -13.99
CA THR A 103 7.46 -3.50 -15.39
C THR A 103 7.32 -2.34 -16.38
N GLY A 104 6.68 -1.25 -16.00
CA GLY A 104 6.25 -0.18 -16.91
C GLY A 104 4.84 -0.36 -17.45
N ARG A 105 4.17 -1.51 -17.21
CA ARG A 105 2.79 -1.76 -17.64
C ARG A 105 1.93 -2.20 -16.47
N GLY A 106 0.71 -1.68 -16.42
CA GLY A 106 -0.25 -2.09 -15.41
C GLY A 106 -1.60 -1.46 -15.63
N ARG A 107 -2.58 -1.89 -14.84
CA ARG A 107 -3.95 -1.38 -14.92
C ARG A 107 -4.37 -0.86 -13.55
N VAL A 108 -4.66 0.43 -13.49
CA VAL A 108 -5.12 1.11 -12.26
C VAL A 108 -6.60 1.37 -12.41
N VAL A 109 -7.41 0.93 -11.45
CA VAL A 109 -8.86 1.19 -11.47
C VAL A 109 -9.13 2.43 -10.63
N VAL A 110 -9.84 3.40 -11.20
CA VAL A 110 -10.19 4.67 -10.55
C VAL A 110 -11.71 4.76 -10.45
N ARG A 111 -12.20 5.07 -9.27
CA ARG A 111 -13.62 5.19 -8.94
C ARG A 111 -13.95 6.62 -8.54
N GLY A 112 -15.09 7.14 -8.99
CA GLY A 112 -15.59 8.44 -8.55
C GLY A 112 -15.98 8.43 -7.08
N LYS A 113 -15.78 9.56 -6.39
CA LYS A 113 -16.19 9.72 -4.99
C LYS A 113 -17.68 9.99 -4.92
N THR A 114 -18.39 9.15 -4.17
CA THR A 114 -19.83 9.25 -4.00
C THR A 114 -20.22 9.22 -2.53
N ASP A 115 -21.30 9.91 -2.20
CA ASP A 115 -21.93 9.90 -0.89
C ASP A 115 -23.42 9.59 -1.04
N VAL A 116 -24.02 9.03 0.01
CA VAL A 116 -25.46 8.77 0.08
C VAL A 116 -26.08 9.78 1.04
N GLU A 117 -26.99 10.61 0.54
CA GLU A 117 -27.75 11.57 1.35
C GLU A 117 -29.23 11.17 1.40
N VAL A 118 -29.89 11.48 2.53
CA VAL A 118 -31.34 11.32 2.68
C VAL A 118 -31.99 12.68 2.40
N LEU A 119 -32.69 12.80 1.27
CA LEU A 119 -33.29 14.07 0.81
C LEU A 119 -34.45 14.52 1.70
N ASP A 120 -35.22 13.58 2.24
CA ASP A 120 -36.38 13.91 3.07
C ASP A 120 -36.62 12.83 4.14
N SER A 121 -36.51 13.24 5.41
CA SER A 121 -36.70 12.37 6.57
C SER A 121 -38.13 11.84 6.70
N LYS A 122 -39.14 12.51 6.14
CA LYS A 122 -40.54 12.08 6.19
C LYS A 122 -40.87 11.05 5.13
N THR A 123 -40.38 11.22 3.89
CA THR A 123 -40.62 10.28 2.79
C THR A 123 -39.55 9.20 2.62
N LYS A 124 -38.45 9.27 3.41
CA LYS A 124 -37.29 8.38 3.38
C LYS A 124 -36.71 8.22 1.96
N ARG A 125 -36.75 9.28 1.15
CA ARG A 125 -36.13 9.27 -0.18
C ARG A 125 -34.63 9.48 -0.03
N THR A 126 -33.87 8.60 -0.66
CA THR A 126 -32.41 8.60 -0.69
C THR A 126 -31.93 9.08 -2.05
N ALA A 127 -30.78 9.72 -2.07
CA ALA A 127 -30.07 10.09 -3.28
C ALA A 127 -28.60 9.72 -3.19
N ILE A 128 -28.04 9.34 -4.32
CA ILE A 128 -26.60 9.14 -4.49
C ILE A 128 -26.05 10.43 -5.08
N ILE A 129 -25.01 10.97 -4.45
CA ILE A 129 -24.36 12.19 -4.88
C ILE A 129 -22.96 11.87 -5.32
N ILE A 130 -22.67 12.20 -6.58
CA ILE A 130 -21.33 12.09 -7.15
C ILE A 130 -20.65 13.44 -6.96
N LYS A 131 -19.56 13.43 -6.17
CA LYS A 131 -18.74 14.62 -5.89
C LYS A 131 -17.53 14.70 -6.82
N GLU A 132 -16.96 13.56 -7.17
CA GLU A 132 -15.77 13.47 -8.02
C GLU A 132 -15.97 12.38 -9.08
N ILE A 133 -15.45 12.62 -10.28
CA ILE A 133 -15.46 11.64 -11.38
C ILE A 133 -14.04 11.19 -11.71
N PRO A 134 -13.86 9.98 -12.27
CA PRO A 134 -12.55 9.49 -12.64
C PRO A 134 -11.84 10.37 -13.69
N PHE A 135 -10.51 10.29 -13.71
CA PHE A 135 -9.67 11.05 -14.63
C PHE A 135 -10.07 10.85 -16.10
N GLN A 136 -10.02 11.93 -16.88
CA GLN A 136 -10.41 11.99 -18.30
C GLN A 136 -11.88 11.58 -18.60
N THR A 137 -12.76 11.56 -17.60
CA THR A 137 -14.19 11.29 -17.81
C THR A 137 -14.96 12.58 -18.06
N ASN A 138 -15.83 12.59 -19.06
CA ASN A 138 -16.73 13.73 -19.31
C ASN A 138 -18.02 13.58 -18.49
N LYS A 139 -18.34 14.60 -17.69
CA LYS A 139 -19.56 14.67 -16.89
C LYS A 139 -20.84 14.51 -17.73
N ALA A 140 -20.94 15.23 -18.84
CA ALA A 140 -22.15 15.22 -19.68
C ALA A 140 -22.39 13.83 -20.28
N ALA A 141 -21.33 13.21 -20.80
CA ALA A 141 -21.40 11.85 -21.34
C ALA A 141 -21.74 10.81 -20.27
N LEU A 142 -21.28 10.99 -19.03
CA LEU A 142 -21.64 10.11 -17.91
C LEU A 142 -23.14 10.20 -17.60
N VAL A 143 -23.69 11.42 -17.49
CA VAL A 143 -25.12 11.63 -17.21
C VAL A 143 -26.00 11.09 -18.33
N GLU A 144 -25.62 11.34 -19.59
CA GLU A 144 -26.31 10.80 -20.77
C GLU A 144 -26.32 9.27 -20.78
N LYS A 145 -25.19 8.64 -20.47
CA LYS A 145 -25.08 7.18 -20.38
C LYS A 145 -25.98 6.60 -19.29
N ILE A 146 -26.06 7.26 -18.12
CA ILE A 146 -26.94 6.81 -17.04
C ILE A 146 -28.40 6.94 -17.47
N ALA A 147 -28.80 8.05 -18.10
CA ALA A 147 -30.16 8.23 -18.60
C ALA A 147 -30.54 7.14 -19.62
N GLU A 148 -29.65 6.83 -20.57
CA GLU A 148 -29.83 5.74 -21.55
C GLU A 148 -30.02 4.36 -20.87
N LEU A 149 -29.26 4.08 -19.81
CA LEU A 149 -29.37 2.81 -19.06
C LEU A 149 -30.69 2.69 -18.27
N VAL A 150 -31.21 3.81 -17.78
CA VAL A 150 -32.50 3.87 -17.07
C VAL A 150 -33.66 3.69 -18.05
N GLU A 151 -33.61 4.34 -19.23
CA GLU A 151 -34.63 4.23 -20.27
C GLU A 151 -34.72 2.80 -20.83
N ASN A 152 -33.57 2.17 -21.06
CA ASN A 152 -33.49 0.78 -21.52
C ASN A 152 -33.80 -0.27 -20.44
N LYS A 153 -34.13 0.14 -19.20
CA LYS A 153 -34.37 -0.74 -18.04
C LYS A 153 -33.20 -1.66 -17.65
N ASN A 154 -31.99 -1.34 -18.10
CA ASN A 154 -30.77 -2.05 -17.67
C ASN A 154 -30.38 -1.69 -16.23
N LEU A 155 -30.78 -0.49 -15.78
CA LEU A 155 -30.54 -0.01 -14.43
C LEU A 155 -31.86 0.43 -13.79
N GLU A 156 -32.36 -0.39 -12.88
CA GLU A 156 -33.61 -0.14 -12.16
C GLU A 156 -33.37 0.58 -10.82
N GLY A 157 -34.40 1.27 -10.33
CA GLY A 157 -34.38 1.91 -9.02
C GLY A 157 -33.93 3.38 -8.99
N ILE A 158 -33.57 3.97 -10.13
CA ILE A 158 -33.40 5.43 -10.28
C ILE A 158 -34.74 6.08 -10.64
N SER A 159 -35.08 7.17 -9.94
CA SER A 159 -36.26 7.99 -10.20
C SER A 159 -35.96 9.17 -11.11
N ASP A 160 -34.89 9.92 -10.81
CA ASP A 160 -34.52 11.15 -11.50
C ASP A 160 -33.00 11.37 -11.41
N ILE A 161 -32.44 12.14 -12.34
CA ILE A 161 -31.02 12.48 -12.39
C ILE A 161 -30.89 13.97 -12.65
N ARG A 162 -30.17 14.69 -11.79
CA ARG A 162 -29.97 16.14 -11.88
C ARG A 162 -28.51 16.51 -11.71
N ASP A 163 -28.07 17.48 -12.50
CA ASP A 163 -26.76 18.10 -12.36
C ASP A 163 -26.89 19.42 -11.61
N GLU A 164 -26.44 19.43 -10.35
CA GLU A 164 -26.44 20.59 -9.44
C GLU A 164 -25.02 21.18 -9.31
N SER A 165 -24.14 20.92 -10.27
CA SER A 165 -22.76 21.42 -10.23
C SER A 165 -22.72 22.95 -10.36
N ASP A 166 -21.91 23.59 -9.54
CA ASP A 166 -21.72 25.04 -9.52
C ASP A 166 -20.22 25.42 -9.59
N ARG A 167 -19.88 26.68 -9.26
CA ARG A 167 -18.48 27.13 -9.19
C ARG A 167 -17.74 26.62 -7.94
N SER A 168 -18.45 26.14 -6.92
CA SER A 168 -17.89 25.66 -5.66
C SER A 168 -17.52 24.18 -5.72
N GLY A 169 -18.17 23.40 -6.58
CA GLY A 169 -17.83 22.00 -6.81
C GLY A 169 -18.76 21.28 -7.76
N MET A 170 -18.35 20.08 -8.16
CA MET A 170 -19.21 19.17 -8.93
C MET A 170 -20.20 18.47 -7.99
N ARG A 171 -21.48 18.43 -8.39
CA ARG A 171 -22.53 17.71 -7.66
C ARG A 171 -23.56 17.14 -8.63
N ILE A 172 -23.53 15.82 -8.83
CA ILE A 172 -24.55 15.12 -9.62
C ILE A 172 -25.43 14.35 -8.65
N VAL A 173 -26.73 14.62 -8.67
CA VAL A 173 -27.72 14.03 -7.77
C VAL A 173 -28.52 12.97 -8.53
N ILE A 174 -28.48 11.74 -8.04
CA ILE A 174 -29.25 10.62 -8.56
C ILE A 174 -30.30 10.26 -7.51
N GLU A 175 -31.56 10.58 -7.77
CA GLU A 175 -32.66 10.25 -6.87
C GLU A 175 -33.09 8.79 -7.04
N LEU A 176 -33.32 8.11 -5.92
CA LEU A 176 -33.72 6.71 -5.91
C LEU A 176 -35.23 6.54 -5.73
N LYS A 177 -35.77 5.47 -6.31
CA LYS A 177 -37.16 5.05 -6.11
C LYS A 177 -37.37 4.56 -4.67
N ARG A 178 -38.60 4.69 -4.16
CA ARG A 178 -38.95 4.23 -2.80
C ARG A 178 -38.68 2.73 -2.65
N GLY A 179 -37.93 2.36 -1.61
CA GLY A 179 -37.59 0.98 -1.28
C GLY A 179 -36.37 0.41 -2.03
N ALA A 180 -35.70 1.21 -2.86
CA ALA A 180 -34.46 0.79 -3.50
C ALA A 180 -33.25 0.97 -2.56
N ASP A 181 -32.35 -0.02 -2.55
CA ASP A 181 -31.12 0.04 -1.76
C ASP A 181 -30.05 0.87 -2.50
N PRO A 182 -29.53 1.95 -1.90
CA PRO A 182 -28.50 2.79 -2.51
C PRO A 182 -27.23 2.02 -2.89
N SER A 183 -26.83 1.03 -2.08
CA SER A 183 -25.59 0.27 -2.28
C SER A 183 -25.66 -0.60 -3.54
N ILE A 184 -26.82 -1.22 -3.79
CA ILE A 184 -27.02 -2.06 -4.98
C ILE A 184 -26.98 -1.21 -6.25
N ILE A 185 -27.65 -0.05 -6.22
CA ILE A 185 -27.67 0.87 -7.37
C ILE A 185 -26.29 1.44 -7.62
N LEU A 186 -25.58 1.85 -6.56
CA LEU A 186 -24.22 2.36 -6.65
C LEU A 186 -23.26 1.33 -7.27
N ASN A 187 -23.34 0.07 -6.86
CA ASN A 187 -22.54 -1.00 -7.45
C ASN A 187 -22.87 -1.25 -8.93
N ASN A 188 -24.15 -1.16 -9.31
CA ASN A 188 -24.55 -1.23 -10.71
C ASN A 188 -24.06 -0.03 -11.52
N LEU A 189 -24.07 1.17 -10.94
CA LEU A 189 -23.51 2.38 -11.55
C LEU A 189 -22.00 2.19 -11.79
N TYR A 190 -21.25 1.72 -10.81
CA TYR A 190 -19.81 1.43 -11.00
C TYR A 190 -19.56 0.38 -12.09
N ARG A 191 -20.42 -0.63 -12.22
CA ARG A 191 -20.23 -1.70 -13.21
C ARG A 191 -20.58 -1.27 -14.64
N LEU A 192 -21.61 -0.45 -14.82
CA LEU A 192 -22.20 -0.16 -16.14
C LEU A 192 -21.83 1.22 -16.69
N THR A 193 -21.24 2.09 -15.88
CA THR A 193 -20.96 3.49 -16.25
C THR A 193 -19.47 3.82 -16.09
N ALA A 194 -19.05 4.94 -16.68
CA ALA A 194 -17.69 5.46 -16.52
C ALA A 194 -17.40 6.04 -15.12
N LEU A 195 -18.31 5.90 -14.15
CA LEU A 195 -18.07 6.26 -12.75
C LEU A 195 -16.98 5.39 -12.11
N GLN A 196 -16.75 4.19 -12.65
CA GLN A 196 -15.53 3.42 -12.40
C GLN A 196 -14.85 3.15 -13.74
N SER A 197 -13.66 3.69 -13.92
CA SER A 197 -12.87 3.52 -15.14
C SER A 197 -11.54 2.86 -14.81
N SER A 198 -10.87 2.31 -15.82
CA SER A 198 -9.52 1.79 -15.65
C SER A 198 -8.53 2.57 -16.49
N PHE A 199 -7.51 3.10 -15.83
CA PHE A 199 -6.36 3.72 -16.44
C PHE A 199 -5.31 2.66 -16.77
N SER A 200 -5.01 2.50 -18.06
CA SER A 200 -3.98 1.56 -18.53
C SER A 200 -2.63 2.27 -18.54
N CYS A 201 -1.77 1.94 -17.58
CA CYS A 201 -0.40 2.43 -17.50
C CYS A 201 0.47 1.76 -18.56
N ASN A 202 1.16 2.57 -19.36
CA ASN A 202 2.18 2.13 -20.31
C ASN A 202 3.30 3.17 -20.35
N MET A 203 4.32 2.96 -19.52
CA MET A 203 5.40 3.91 -19.28
C MET A 203 6.52 3.78 -20.31
N VAL A 204 6.24 4.27 -21.52
CA VAL A 204 7.22 4.37 -22.60
C VAL A 204 7.74 5.80 -22.67
N GLY A 205 9.05 5.96 -22.50
CA GLY A 205 9.76 7.22 -22.63
C GLY A 205 10.90 7.14 -23.64
N ILE A 206 11.44 8.29 -24.05
CA ILE A 206 12.62 8.33 -24.91
C ILE A 206 13.85 8.50 -24.02
N LEU A 207 14.74 7.50 -24.05
CA LEU A 207 16.04 7.55 -23.39
C LEU A 207 17.11 7.38 -24.46
N ASN A 208 18.11 8.28 -24.51
CA ASN A 208 19.17 8.25 -25.53
C ASN A 208 18.65 8.16 -26.98
N LYS A 209 17.59 8.93 -27.29
CA LYS A 209 16.92 8.96 -28.61
C LYS A 209 16.23 7.65 -29.03
N GLN A 210 16.05 6.69 -28.12
CA GLN A 210 15.33 5.45 -28.39
C GLN A 210 14.12 5.30 -27.45
N PRO A 211 12.98 4.80 -27.96
CA PRO A 211 11.83 4.49 -27.11
C PRO A 211 12.14 3.28 -26.24
N LYS A 212 12.02 3.44 -24.92
CA LYS A 212 12.23 2.38 -23.94
C LYS A 212 11.04 2.30 -22.99
N LEU A 213 10.60 1.08 -22.73
CA LEU A 213 9.65 0.76 -21.67
C LEU A 213 10.43 0.72 -20.34
N MET A 214 10.02 1.55 -19.39
CA MET A 214 10.77 1.78 -18.16
C MET A 214 9.84 1.64 -16.94
N GLY A 215 10.35 1.00 -15.89
CA GLY A 215 9.73 1.02 -14.57
C GLY A 215 9.94 2.36 -13.86
N LEU A 216 9.36 2.49 -12.67
CA LEU A 216 9.44 3.72 -11.88
C LEU A 216 10.88 4.04 -11.47
N LYS A 217 11.61 3.04 -10.92
CA LYS A 217 13.00 3.22 -10.50
C LYS A 217 13.88 3.67 -11.66
N GLU A 218 13.70 3.10 -12.85
CA GLU A 218 14.45 3.48 -14.05
C GLU A 218 14.16 4.92 -14.48
N LEU A 219 12.89 5.36 -14.41
CA LEU A 219 12.50 6.74 -14.73
C LEU A 219 13.10 7.76 -13.75
N LEU A 220 13.05 7.45 -12.45
CA LEU A 220 13.62 8.30 -11.41
C LEU A 220 15.15 8.37 -11.54
N GLN A 221 15.81 7.23 -11.79
CA GLN A 221 17.25 7.19 -12.02
C GLN A 221 17.66 8.00 -13.25
N ALA A 222 16.96 7.82 -14.37
CA ALA A 222 17.23 8.59 -15.59
C ALA A 222 17.10 10.11 -15.37
N PHE A 223 16.14 10.52 -14.54
CA PHE A 223 16.02 11.92 -14.14
C PHE A 223 17.18 12.38 -13.24
N LEU A 224 17.59 11.58 -12.26
CA LEU A 224 18.73 11.90 -11.40
C LEU A 224 20.03 12.03 -12.20
N ASP A 225 20.30 11.10 -13.11
CA ASP A 225 21.48 11.13 -13.99
C ASP A 225 21.50 12.41 -14.84
N PHE A 226 20.35 12.78 -15.41
CA PHE A 226 20.17 14.04 -16.12
C PHE A 226 20.43 15.26 -15.21
N ARG A 227 19.89 15.25 -13.99
CA ARG A 227 20.08 16.35 -13.02
C ARG A 227 21.53 16.49 -12.59
N CYS A 228 22.24 15.39 -12.36
CA CYS A 228 23.67 15.39 -12.05
C CYS A 228 24.46 16.05 -13.19
N ALA A 229 24.22 15.64 -14.45
CA ALA A 229 24.88 16.24 -15.61
C ALA A 229 24.62 17.75 -15.73
N VAL A 230 23.36 18.18 -15.53
CA VAL A 230 23.00 19.61 -15.54
C VAL A 230 23.69 20.39 -14.41
N VAL A 231 23.74 19.83 -13.20
CA VAL A 231 24.38 20.47 -12.04
C VAL A 231 25.90 20.56 -12.23
N GLU A 232 26.54 19.53 -12.78
CA GLU A 232 27.97 19.57 -13.11
C GLU A 232 28.28 20.66 -14.13
N ARG A 233 27.54 20.73 -15.24
CA ARG A 233 27.70 21.77 -16.26
C ARG A 233 27.53 23.17 -15.67
N ARG A 234 26.46 23.37 -14.89
CA ARG A 234 26.22 24.62 -14.16
C ARG A 234 27.37 24.99 -13.23
N THR A 235 27.91 24.01 -12.52
CA THR A 235 29.01 24.23 -11.56
C THR A 235 30.30 24.57 -12.29
N LYS A 236 30.60 23.91 -13.41
CA LYS A 236 31.73 24.25 -14.29
C LYS A 236 31.60 25.66 -14.87
N PHE A 237 30.40 26.05 -15.31
CA PHE A 237 30.12 27.40 -15.79
C PHE A 237 30.38 28.45 -14.70
N LYS A 238 29.82 28.26 -13.50
CA LYS A 238 30.05 29.16 -12.36
C LYS A 238 31.50 29.19 -11.90
N LEU A 239 32.19 28.04 -11.91
CA LEU A 239 33.60 27.94 -11.58
C LEU A 239 34.44 28.75 -12.58
N SER A 240 34.17 28.61 -13.87
CA SER A 240 34.84 29.38 -14.93
C SER A 240 34.63 30.89 -14.74
N GLN A 241 33.38 31.32 -14.50
CA GLN A 241 33.06 32.72 -14.24
C GLN A 241 33.76 33.26 -12.97
N ALA A 242 33.79 32.46 -11.89
CA ALA A 242 34.46 32.82 -10.65
C ALA A 242 35.98 32.88 -10.81
N GLN A 243 36.58 31.96 -11.58
CA GLN A 243 38.01 31.96 -11.91
C GLN A 243 38.39 33.16 -12.77
N GLU A 244 37.60 33.48 -13.79
CA GLU A 244 37.81 34.67 -14.60
C GLU A 244 37.67 35.96 -13.77
N ARG A 245 36.68 36.00 -12.87
CA ARG A 245 36.51 37.12 -11.94
C ARG A 245 37.67 37.23 -10.96
N ARG A 246 38.11 36.12 -10.37
CA ARG A 246 39.26 36.06 -9.47
C ARG A 246 40.51 36.57 -10.18
N HIS A 247 40.75 36.08 -11.40
CA HIS A 247 41.86 36.50 -12.24
C HIS A 247 41.85 38.02 -12.47
N ILE A 248 40.68 38.60 -12.81
CA ILE A 248 40.53 40.05 -12.93
C ILE A 248 40.82 40.77 -11.60
N VAL A 249 40.25 40.30 -10.49
CA VAL A 249 40.41 40.92 -9.17
C VAL A 249 41.87 40.86 -8.68
N GLU A 250 42.59 39.77 -8.92
CA GLU A 250 44.03 39.67 -8.61
C GLU A 250 44.83 40.76 -9.35
N GLY A 251 44.54 41.00 -10.62
CA GLY A 251 45.17 42.09 -11.37
C GLY A 251 44.82 43.48 -10.85
N ILE A 252 43.57 43.66 -10.40
CA ILE A 252 43.11 44.92 -9.77
C ILE A 252 43.83 45.15 -8.44
N ILE A 253 43.97 44.13 -7.58
CA ILE A 253 44.69 44.24 -6.29
C ILE A 253 46.14 44.68 -6.52
N VAL A 254 46.85 44.02 -7.44
CA VAL A 254 48.24 44.37 -7.77
C VAL A 254 48.36 45.82 -8.24
N GLY A 255 47.39 46.30 -9.02
CA GLY A 255 47.34 47.69 -9.47
C GLY A 255 46.96 48.69 -8.37
N LEU A 256 46.05 48.35 -7.46
CA LEU A 256 45.67 49.18 -6.32
C LEU A 256 46.81 49.33 -5.30
N ASP A 257 47.56 48.25 -5.03
CA ASP A 257 48.73 48.28 -4.15
C ASP A 257 49.85 49.18 -4.69
N ASN A 258 49.85 49.45 -6.00
CA ASN A 258 50.86 50.26 -6.71
C ASN A 258 50.25 51.46 -7.45
N MET A 259 49.16 52.03 -6.92
CA MET A 259 48.31 52.99 -7.63
C MET A 259 49.06 54.20 -8.21
N ASP A 260 50.00 54.78 -7.47
CA ASP A 260 50.75 55.97 -7.93
C ASP A 260 51.57 55.69 -9.19
N LYS A 261 52.19 54.50 -9.26
CA LYS A 261 52.99 54.07 -10.43
C LYS A 261 52.09 53.73 -11.61
N VAL A 262 50.97 53.06 -11.36
CA VAL A 262 49.96 52.78 -12.39
C VAL A 262 49.43 54.07 -13.02
N ILE A 263 49.11 55.09 -12.20
CA ILE A 263 48.71 56.42 -12.69
C ILE A 263 49.82 57.06 -13.52
N HIS A 264 51.08 56.92 -13.12
CA HIS A 264 52.20 57.49 -13.87
C HIS A 264 52.37 56.84 -15.25
N ILE A 265 52.29 55.50 -15.33
CA ILE A 265 52.36 54.75 -16.58
C ILE A 265 51.21 55.15 -17.52
N ILE A 266 49.98 55.21 -17.00
CA ILE A 266 48.80 55.59 -17.80
C ILE A 266 48.90 57.03 -18.30
N ARG A 267 49.41 57.98 -17.48
CA ARG A 267 49.56 59.40 -17.88
C ARG A 267 50.66 59.66 -18.91
N ASN A 268 51.71 58.85 -18.90
CA ASN A 268 52.85 59.00 -19.82
C ASN A 268 52.67 58.24 -21.14
N ALA A 269 51.78 57.24 -21.16
CA ALA A 269 51.49 56.47 -22.36
C ALA A 269 50.71 57.30 -23.38
N SER A 270 51.07 57.17 -24.66
CA SER A 270 50.46 57.92 -25.77
C SER A 270 49.17 57.29 -26.31
N SER A 271 48.81 56.08 -25.88
CA SER A 271 47.57 55.37 -26.26
C SER A 271 47.19 54.33 -25.20
N ASN A 272 45.89 54.03 -25.04
CA ASN A 272 45.38 52.98 -24.16
C ASN A 272 45.98 51.59 -24.46
N THR A 273 46.26 51.32 -25.74
CA THR A 273 46.91 50.07 -26.15
C THR A 273 48.36 49.97 -25.68
N MET A 274 49.11 51.08 -25.68
CA MET A 274 50.47 51.14 -25.16
C MET A 274 50.47 51.10 -23.63
N ALA A 275 49.55 51.81 -22.96
CA ALA A 275 49.38 51.76 -21.51
C ALA A 275 49.10 50.32 -21.03
N SER A 276 48.20 49.59 -21.71
CA SER A 276 47.93 48.18 -21.42
C SER A 276 49.18 47.31 -21.62
N ALA A 277 49.92 47.49 -22.72
CA ALA A 277 51.15 46.74 -22.98
C ALA A 277 52.24 46.99 -21.92
N ASP A 278 52.40 48.23 -21.47
CA ASP A 278 53.37 48.62 -20.45
C ASP A 278 52.98 48.06 -19.08
N LEU A 279 51.70 48.15 -18.69
CA LEU A 279 51.18 47.55 -17.45
C LEU A 279 51.34 46.02 -17.41
N ARG A 280 51.12 45.35 -18.55
CA ARG A 280 51.36 43.90 -18.69
C ARG A 280 52.83 43.55 -18.51
N LYS A 281 53.74 44.34 -19.10
CA LYS A 281 55.18 44.10 -19.05
C LYS A 281 55.75 44.35 -17.66
N GLU A 282 55.30 45.40 -16.99
CA GLU A 282 55.84 45.82 -15.69
C GLU A 282 55.32 44.95 -14.53
N TYR A 283 54.03 44.57 -14.55
CA TYR A 283 53.38 43.82 -13.45
C TYR A 283 53.05 42.37 -13.80
N GLY A 284 53.44 41.88 -14.98
CA GLY A 284 53.17 40.51 -15.41
C GLY A 284 51.68 40.21 -15.61
N LEU A 285 50.86 41.24 -15.86
CA LEU A 285 49.41 41.11 -16.00
C LEU A 285 49.03 40.49 -17.35
N SER A 286 47.91 39.78 -17.36
CA SER A 286 47.22 39.38 -18.58
C SER A 286 46.53 40.57 -19.26
N GLU A 287 46.17 40.41 -20.54
CA GLU A 287 45.43 41.42 -21.30
C GLU A 287 44.11 41.81 -20.64
N LYS A 288 43.29 40.81 -20.24
CA LYS A 288 42.03 41.04 -19.53
C LYS A 288 42.20 41.76 -18.18
N GLN A 289 43.30 41.50 -17.46
CA GLN A 289 43.58 42.18 -16.19
C GLN A 289 43.99 43.64 -16.40
N ALA A 290 44.84 43.90 -17.40
CA ALA A 290 45.30 45.25 -17.71
C ALA A 290 44.13 46.13 -18.21
N GLU A 291 43.26 45.59 -19.05
CA GLU A 291 42.02 46.26 -19.46
C GLU A 291 41.11 46.56 -18.28
N ALA A 292 40.85 45.56 -17.42
CA ALA A 292 40.01 45.73 -16.24
C ALA A 292 40.58 46.73 -15.22
N LEU A 293 41.90 46.85 -15.12
CA LEU A 293 42.59 47.82 -14.27
C LEU A 293 42.43 49.26 -14.81
N MET A 294 42.49 49.45 -16.13
CA MET A 294 42.25 50.74 -16.77
C MET A 294 40.79 51.20 -16.67
N ASP A 295 39.85 50.25 -16.61
CA ASP A 295 38.42 50.52 -16.51
C ASP A 295 37.93 50.83 -15.08
N ILE A 296 38.82 50.88 -14.09
CA ILE A 296 38.45 51.21 -12.71
C ILE A 296 38.00 52.67 -12.61
N SER A 297 36.74 52.86 -12.22
CA SER A 297 36.22 54.18 -11.82
C SER A 297 36.69 54.56 -10.41
N LEU A 298 37.12 55.81 -10.23
CA LEU A 298 37.58 56.38 -8.94
C LEU A 298 36.59 56.19 -7.77
N ARG A 299 35.30 55.97 -8.05
CA ARG A 299 34.25 55.76 -7.03
C ARG A 299 34.31 54.38 -6.36
N LYS A 300 34.90 53.37 -7.03
CA LYS A 300 34.93 51.96 -6.58
C LYS A 300 36.02 51.64 -5.55
N LEU A 301 36.82 52.64 -5.14
CA LEU A 301 37.90 52.51 -4.15
C LEU A 301 37.40 52.34 -2.70
N SER A 302 36.09 52.32 -2.45
CA SER A 302 35.48 52.38 -1.11
C SER A 302 34.69 51.14 -0.66
N ILE A 303 34.75 50.01 -1.39
CA ILE A 303 33.74 48.92 -1.25
C ILE A 303 34.39 47.56 -0.94
N LEU A 304 34.83 47.36 0.31
CA LEU A 304 35.27 46.06 0.84
C LEU A 304 34.18 45.37 1.69
N GLU A 305 33.17 46.11 2.17
CA GLU A 305 32.17 45.63 3.14
C GLU A 305 30.87 45.09 2.51
N LEU A 306 30.57 45.40 1.23
CA LEU A 306 29.27 45.10 0.60
C LEU A 306 29.13 43.62 0.19
N ILE A 307 30.23 42.90 0.00
CA ILE A 307 30.25 41.54 -0.59
C ILE A 307 29.91 40.45 0.45
N GLU A 308 30.16 40.69 1.74
CA GLU A 308 29.87 39.72 2.81
C GLU A 308 28.36 39.63 3.13
N GLN A 309 27.62 40.73 2.97
CA GLN A 309 26.20 40.80 3.30
C GLN A 309 25.31 40.06 2.29
N GLU A 310 25.70 40.04 1.02
CA GLU A 310 24.95 39.40 -0.08
C GLU A 310 24.92 37.86 0.03
N ALA A 311 25.94 37.26 0.66
CA ALA A 311 26.06 35.81 0.84
C ALA A 311 25.11 35.24 1.91
N ILE A 312 24.72 36.05 2.89
CA ILE A 312 23.92 35.64 4.05
C ILE A 312 22.41 35.61 3.72
N GLU A 313 21.96 36.49 2.82
CA GLU A 313 20.56 36.67 2.44
C GLU A 313 19.96 35.52 1.60
N LEU A 314 20.81 34.74 0.90
CA LEU A 314 20.37 33.66 0.02
C LEU A 314 19.99 32.36 0.75
N LYS A 315 20.40 32.22 2.03
CA LYS A 315 20.22 31.01 2.85
C LYS A 315 18.83 30.89 3.50
N SER A 316 18.11 32.00 3.67
CA SER A 316 16.88 32.08 4.49
C SER A 316 15.56 31.98 3.72
N LYS A 317 15.58 32.08 2.38
CA LYS A 317 14.36 32.31 1.58
C LYS A 317 13.51 31.09 1.21
N PHE A 318 13.92 29.86 1.50
CA PHE A 318 13.23 28.67 0.96
C PHE A 318 13.06 27.52 1.97
N SER A 319 11.95 27.52 2.72
CA SER A 319 11.42 26.31 3.37
C SER A 319 9.90 26.42 3.54
N THR A 320 9.15 25.41 3.09
CA THR A 320 7.69 25.29 3.36
C THR A 320 7.25 23.83 3.44
N PRO A 321 6.28 23.48 4.30
CA PRO A 321 5.84 22.09 4.54
C PRO A 321 4.66 21.61 3.65
N ARG A 322 4.47 20.28 3.68
CA ARG A 322 3.53 19.44 2.88
C ARG A 322 2.06 19.60 3.31
N ARG A 323 1.13 19.28 2.39
CA ARG A 323 -0.33 19.58 2.48
C ARG A 323 -1.32 18.39 2.34
N SER A 324 -0.90 17.14 2.13
CA SER A 324 -1.83 15.98 1.92
C SER A 324 -1.70 14.88 2.98
N MET A 325 -2.74 14.04 3.11
CA MET A 325 -2.90 12.97 4.10
C MET A 325 -3.36 11.66 3.43
N LEU A 326 -2.78 10.53 3.84
CA LEU A 326 -3.07 9.18 3.35
C LEU A 326 -3.84 8.39 4.42
N GLU A 327 -4.74 7.51 4.02
CA GLU A 327 -5.39 6.53 4.89
C GLU A 327 -5.07 5.11 4.41
N ASP A 328 -4.47 4.33 5.31
CA ASP A 328 -4.14 2.92 5.09
C ASP A 328 -5.34 2.05 5.47
N THR A 329 -6.05 1.52 4.48
CA THR A 329 -6.96 0.39 4.68
C THR A 329 -6.64 -0.72 3.71
N ASP A 330 -6.55 -1.94 4.25
CA ASP A 330 -6.10 -3.15 3.56
C ASP A 330 -6.89 -3.45 2.28
N SER A 331 -6.13 -3.81 1.24
CA SER A 331 -6.55 -4.46 -0.01
C SER A 331 -8.00 -4.24 -0.45
N GLY A 332 -8.25 -3.21 -1.26
CA GLY A 332 -9.55 -2.87 -1.86
C GLY A 332 -10.17 -3.88 -2.85
N GLN A 333 -9.94 -5.19 -2.67
CA GLN A 333 -10.91 -6.18 -3.10
C GLN A 333 -11.97 -6.28 -2.01
N VAL A 334 -13.21 -5.90 -2.33
CA VAL A 334 -14.35 -6.23 -1.47
C VAL A 334 -14.52 -7.74 -1.55
N ASP A 335 -14.01 -8.45 -0.56
CA ASP A 335 -14.32 -9.85 -0.38
C ASP A 335 -15.78 -9.96 0.09
N GLU A 336 -16.44 -11.09 -0.14
CA GLU A 336 -17.82 -11.34 0.36
C GLU A 336 -17.99 -11.03 1.87
N ILE A 337 -16.89 -11.00 2.63
CA ILE A 337 -16.85 -10.74 4.08
C ILE A 337 -17.04 -9.26 4.45
N ASP A 338 -16.61 -8.33 3.60
CA ASP A 338 -16.68 -6.88 3.88
C ASP A 338 -18.10 -6.33 3.69
N VAL A 339 -18.96 -7.10 2.98
CA VAL A 339 -20.39 -6.82 2.77
C VAL A 339 -21.23 -7.26 3.97
N ILE A 340 -20.68 -8.08 4.87
CA ILE A 340 -21.44 -8.76 5.92
C ILE A 340 -21.01 -8.20 7.28
N PRO A 341 -21.94 -7.71 8.13
CA PRO A 341 -21.59 -7.19 9.44
C PRO A 341 -21.09 -8.33 10.35
N ASN A 342 -20.03 -8.06 11.11
CA ASN A 342 -19.46 -9.03 12.05
C ASN A 342 -20.29 -9.13 13.35
N GLU A 343 -21.53 -9.61 13.23
CA GLU A 343 -22.45 -9.80 14.36
C GLU A 343 -22.24 -11.17 15.03
N GLU A 344 -22.53 -11.26 16.33
CA GLU A 344 -22.62 -12.55 17.03
C GLU A 344 -23.77 -13.40 16.46
N ILE A 345 -23.47 -14.67 16.19
CA ILE A 345 -24.40 -15.65 15.65
C ILE A 345 -24.35 -16.95 16.46
N LEU A 346 -25.49 -17.62 16.54
CA LEU A 346 -25.63 -18.96 17.10
C LEU A 346 -25.78 -19.96 15.96
N LEU A 347 -24.87 -20.92 15.90
CA LEU A 347 -24.95 -22.07 15.00
C LEU A 347 -25.44 -23.28 15.79
N ALA A 348 -26.57 -23.84 15.36
CA ALA A 348 -27.11 -25.09 15.90
C ALA A 348 -26.96 -26.21 14.86
N LEU A 349 -26.41 -27.34 15.30
CA LEU A 349 -26.10 -28.49 14.46
C LEU A 349 -26.95 -29.69 14.85
N SER A 350 -27.38 -30.46 13.84
CA SER A 350 -28.03 -31.76 14.04
C SER A 350 -27.09 -32.93 13.75
N GLU A 351 -27.38 -34.10 14.30
CA GLU A 351 -26.62 -35.34 14.05
C GLU A 351 -26.59 -35.70 12.56
N LYS A 352 -27.67 -35.40 11.82
CA LYS A 352 -27.76 -35.63 10.37
C LYS A 352 -27.05 -34.57 9.53
N GLY A 353 -26.32 -33.63 10.14
CA GLY A 353 -25.49 -32.64 9.45
C GLY A 353 -26.27 -31.45 8.89
N TYR A 354 -27.41 -31.10 9.49
CA TYR A 354 -28.10 -29.85 9.20
C TYR A 354 -27.57 -28.75 10.12
N VAL A 355 -27.39 -27.55 9.56
CA VAL A 355 -26.94 -26.38 10.31
C VAL A 355 -27.98 -25.28 10.21
N LYS A 356 -28.23 -24.63 11.34
CA LYS A 356 -29.08 -23.44 11.47
C LYS A 356 -28.25 -22.28 11.99
N ARG A 357 -28.23 -21.17 11.25
CA ARG A 357 -27.72 -19.88 11.76
C ARG A 357 -28.87 -19.06 12.31
N MET A 358 -28.77 -18.62 13.57
CA MET A 358 -29.76 -17.79 14.26
C MET A 358 -29.07 -16.65 15.01
N LYS A 359 -29.81 -15.57 15.30
CA LYS A 359 -29.32 -14.49 16.17
C LYS A 359 -29.41 -14.90 17.65
N PRO A 360 -28.38 -14.67 18.48
CA PRO A 360 -28.36 -15.02 19.92
C PRO A 360 -29.51 -14.37 20.68
N HIS A 361 -29.89 -13.14 20.30
CA HIS A 361 -30.98 -12.38 20.90
C HIS A 361 -32.38 -13.04 20.76
N THR A 362 -32.49 -14.10 19.95
CA THR A 362 -33.71 -14.93 19.91
C THR A 362 -33.94 -15.68 21.23
N PHE A 363 -32.87 -15.93 21.99
CA PHE A 363 -32.85 -16.72 23.23
C PHE A 363 -32.67 -15.82 24.46
N ASN A 364 -33.63 -14.93 24.71
CA ASN A 364 -33.58 -14.06 25.89
C ASN A 364 -33.60 -14.87 27.21
N LEU A 365 -32.70 -14.53 28.12
CA LEU A 365 -32.69 -15.02 29.51
C LEU A 365 -33.97 -14.59 30.23
N GLN A 366 -34.72 -15.55 30.77
CA GLN A 366 -35.86 -15.30 31.65
C GLN A 366 -35.44 -15.47 33.12
N LYS A 367 -35.73 -14.48 33.97
CA LYS A 367 -35.32 -14.43 35.39
C LYS A 367 -36.15 -15.32 36.36
N ARG A 368 -36.76 -16.41 35.90
CA ARG A 368 -37.47 -17.37 36.78
C ARG A 368 -37.27 -18.79 36.29
N GLY A 369 -37.09 -19.74 37.21
CA GLY A 369 -36.82 -21.16 37.00
C GLY A 369 -37.86 -21.90 36.16
N THR A 370 -37.91 -21.55 34.89
CA THR A 370 -38.78 -22.07 33.84
C THR A 370 -37.87 -22.45 32.68
N ILE A 371 -38.12 -23.61 32.06
CA ILE A 371 -37.34 -24.14 30.95
C ILE A 371 -37.32 -23.09 29.82
N GLY A 372 -36.12 -22.68 29.40
CA GLY A 372 -35.90 -21.62 28.41
C GLY A 372 -36.52 -21.92 27.04
N LYS A 373 -36.53 -20.93 26.16
CA LYS A 373 -37.08 -21.07 24.80
C LYS A 373 -36.28 -22.13 24.01
N SER A 374 -36.92 -23.26 23.70
CA SER A 374 -36.33 -24.32 22.85
C SER A 374 -35.96 -23.79 21.46
N VAL A 375 -34.87 -24.30 20.88
CA VAL A 375 -34.32 -23.97 19.55
C VAL A 375 -35.29 -24.29 18.38
N GLY A 376 -36.45 -24.89 18.67
CA GLY A 376 -37.56 -25.11 17.73
C GLY A 376 -37.56 -26.51 17.11
N LYS A 377 -38.45 -26.75 16.14
CA LYS A 377 -38.63 -28.08 15.55
C LYS A 377 -37.48 -28.42 14.58
N LEU A 378 -36.94 -29.62 14.74
CA LEU A 378 -36.03 -30.27 13.79
C LEU A 378 -36.85 -31.05 12.75
N ARG A 379 -36.18 -31.57 11.71
CA ARG A 379 -36.82 -32.52 10.78
C ARG A 379 -37.21 -33.80 11.50
N VAL A 380 -38.18 -34.52 10.93
CA VAL A 380 -38.67 -35.80 11.48
C VAL A 380 -37.50 -36.79 11.57
N ASN A 381 -37.32 -37.41 12.74
CA ASN A 381 -36.19 -38.30 13.09
C ASN A 381 -34.81 -37.62 13.10
N ASP A 382 -34.68 -36.38 13.60
CA ASP A 382 -33.39 -35.70 13.75
C ASP A 382 -33.26 -35.08 15.15
N THR A 383 -32.08 -35.20 15.76
CA THR A 383 -31.72 -34.71 17.10
C THR A 383 -30.63 -33.65 17.00
N MET A 384 -30.63 -32.70 17.95
CA MET A 384 -29.55 -31.71 18.03
C MET A 384 -28.28 -32.37 18.56
N SER A 385 -27.15 -32.11 17.92
CA SER A 385 -25.84 -32.59 18.35
C SER A 385 -25.09 -31.56 19.18
N ASP A 386 -24.87 -30.35 18.64
CA ASP A 386 -24.02 -29.34 19.27
C ASP A 386 -24.51 -27.90 18.98
N PHE A 387 -24.09 -26.94 19.82
CA PHE A 387 -24.34 -25.52 19.64
C PHE A 387 -23.05 -24.72 19.79
N LEU A 388 -22.87 -23.73 18.91
CA LEU A 388 -21.67 -22.90 18.87
C LEU A 388 -22.09 -21.43 18.77
N VAL A 389 -21.54 -20.59 19.65
CA VAL A 389 -21.65 -19.14 19.54
C VAL A 389 -20.34 -18.64 18.92
N CYS A 390 -20.45 -17.93 17.81
CA CYS A 390 -19.31 -17.36 17.11
C CYS A 390 -19.70 -16.05 16.42
N HIS A 391 -18.74 -15.30 15.93
CA HIS A 391 -18.99 -14.12 15.12
C HIS A 391 -19.17 -14.50 13.65
N ALA A 392 -19.86 -13.66 12.87
CA ALA A 392 -20.16 -13.94 11.45
C ALA A 392 -18.90 -14.14 10.60
N HIS A 393 -17.80 -13.48 10.97
CA HIS A 393 -16.52 -13.55 10.27
C HIS A 393 -15.65 -14.73 10.70
N ASP A 394 -15.97 -15.38 11.82
CA ASP A 394 -15.20 -16.49 12.33
C ASP A 394 -15.23 -17.70 11.39
N HIS A 395 -14.15 -18.48 11.46
CA HIS A 395 -14.04 -19.72 10.72
C HIS A 395 -14.67 -20.86 11.51
N VAL A 396 -15.55 -21.60 10.83
CA VAL A 396 -16.17 -22.81 11.35
C VAL A 396 -15.57 -24.00 10.62
N LEU A 397 -14.95 -24.88 11.40
CA LEU A 397 -14.32 -26.09 10.88
C LEU A 397 -15.28 -27.26 11.03
N TYR A 398 -15.44 -28.03 9.95
CA TYR A 398 -16.25 -29.24 9.92
C TYR A 398 -15.36 -30.43 9.57
N PHE A 399 -15.44 -31.48 10.38
CA PHE A 399 -14.60 -32.67 10.20
C PHE A 399 -15.44 -33.89 9.83
N ARG A 400 -15.12 -34.45 8.66
CA ARG A 400 -15.68 -35.69 8.10
C ARG A 400 -14.57 -36.52 7.43
N GLY A 401 -13.45 -36.72 8.13
CA GLY A 401 -12.21 -37.35 7.62
C GLY A 401 -11.31 -36.43 6.79
N ILE A 402 -11.89 -35.41 6.15
CA ILE A 402 -11.25 -34.25 5.54
C ILE A 402 -11.67 -33.00 6.33
N VAL A 403 -10.77 -32.02 6.49
CA VAL A 403 -11.09 -30.75 7.14
C VAL A 403 -11.72 -29.81 6.12
N TYR A 404 -12.94 -29.36 6.41
CA TYR A 404 -13.59 -28.31 5.65
C TYR A 404 -13.64 -27.05 6.50
N SER A 405 -13.06 -25.97 5.97
CA SER A 405 -13.16 -24.63 6.57
C SER A 405 -14.15 -23.80 5.76
N ALA A 406 -15.22 -23.33 6.42
CA ALA A 406 -16.12 -22.33 5.86
C ALA A 406 -16.34 -21.21 6.87
N ARG A 407 -16.53 -19.99 6.39
CA ARG A 407 -16.85 -18.85 7.24
C ARG A 407 -18.29 -18.96 7.74
N ALA A 408 -18.54 -18.53 8.96
CA ALA A 408 -19.82 -18.71 9.63
C ALA A 408 -20.99 -18.02 8.89
N TYR A 409 -20.74 -16.87 8.23
CA TYR A 409 -21.74 -16.20 7.40
C TYR A 409 -22.23 -16.99 6.17
N LYS A 410 -21.45 -17.97 5.68
CA LYS A 410 -21.85 -18.76 4.50
C LYS A 410 -23.00 -19.71 4.80
N VAL A 411 -23.28 -19.96 6.08
CA VAL A 411 -24.47 -20.68 6.52
C VAL A 411 -25.69 -19.75 6.41
N PRO A 412 -26.76 -20.15 5.70
CA PRO A 412 -27.94 -19.31 5.54
C PRO A 412 -28.69 -19.12 6.85
N GLU A 413 -29.21 -17.90 7.06
CA GLU A 413 -30.02 -17.58 8.24
C GLU A 413 -31.36 -18.31 8.19
N CYS A 414 -31.73 -18.91 9.32
CA CYS A 414 -32.98 -19.64 9.45
C CYS A 414 -33.72 -19.18 10.70
N SER A 415 -35.05 -19.09 10.61
CA SER A 415 -35.89 -18.88 11.77
C SER A 415 -35.89 -20.13 12.68
N ARG A 416 -36.22 -19.93 13.97
CA ARG A 416 -36.31 -21.02 14.98
C ARG A 416 -37.22 -22.18 14.54
N THR A 417 -38.25 -21.91 13.75
CA THR A 417 -39.20 -22.93 13.26
C THR A 417 -38.77 -23.65 11.99
N ALA A 418 -37.74 -23.16 11.29
CA ALA A 418 -37.25 -23.74 10.05
C ALA A 418 -36.32 -24.95 10.29
N ALA A 419 -36.29 -25.89 9.35
CA ALA A 419 -35.50 -27.13 9.46
C ALA A 419 -33.98 -26.97 9.31
N GLY A 420 -33.51 -25.83 8.79
CA GLY A 420 -32.08 -25.58 8.51
C GLY A 420 -31.64 -26.09 7.14
N THR A 421 -30.37 -25.86 6.82
CA THR A 421 -29.77 -26.21 5.52
C THR A 421 -28.76 -27.35 5.71
N PRO A 422 -28.74 -28.36 4.82
CA PRO A 422 -27.75 -29.43 4.89
C PRO A 422 -26.35 -28.88 4.56
N LEU A 423 -25.35 -29.26 5.36
CA LEU A 423 -23.97 -28.89 5.10
C LEU A 423 -23.37 -29.82 4.04
N VAL A 424 -23.46 -29.41 2.76
CA VAL A 424 -22.90 -30.05 1.53
C VAL A 424 -23.62 -31.34 1.04
N GLN A 425 -23.88 -31.41 -0.27
CA GLN A 425 -24.48 -32.57 -0.99
C GLN A 425 -23.40 -33.47 -1.64
N VAL A 426 -22.97 -34.59 -1.00
CA VAL A 426 -22.53 -35.90 -1.59
C VAL A 426 -22.51 -36.95 -0.44
N PRO A 427 -22.67 -38.27 -0.67
CA PRO A 427 -23.30 -39.19 0.29
C PRO A 427 -22.33 -39.90 1.27
N SER A 428 -22.89 -40.32 2.40
CA SER A 428 -22.44 -41.47 3.21
C SER A 428 -21.26 -41.31 4.18
N ASP A 429 -21.27 -40.29 5.06
CA ASP A 429 -20.73 -40.47 6.43
C ASP A 429 -21.17 -39.36 7.42
N GLU A 430 -21.29 -39.74 8.70
CA GLU A 430 -21.79 -38.91 9.80
C GLU A 430 -20.84 -37.73 10.14
N LEU A 431 -21.41 -36.58 10.50
CA LEU A 431 -20.67 -35.39 10.94
C LEU A 431 -20.14 -35.62 12.37
N LYS A 432 -18.83 -35.45 12.60
CA LYS A 432 -18.22 -35.81 13.90
C LYS A 432 -17.88 -34.64 14.82
N TRP A 433 -17.35 -33.54 14.29
CA TRP A 433 -16.94 -32.38 15.11
C TRP A 433 -17.12 -31.06 14.39
N VAL A 434 -17.49 -30.02 15.16
CA VAL A 434 -17.54 -28.62 14.73
C VAL A 434 -16.92 -27.71 15.77
N ARG A 435 -16.01 -26.84 15.36
CA ARG A 435 -15.30 -25.89 16.25
C ARG A 435 -15.10 -24.52 15.59
N CYS A 436 -15.15 -23.47 16.40
CA CYS A 436 -14.89 -22.08 16.01
C CYS A 436 -13.42 -21.75 16.27
N CYS A 437 -12.75 -21.10 15.32
CA CYS A 437 -11.36 -20.72 15.48
C CYS A 437 -11.12 -19.25 15.08
N THR A 438 -10.12 -18.59 15.68
CA THR A 438 -9.58 -17.25 15.32
C THR A 438 -8.24 -17.31 14.56
N ASN A 439 -7.90 -16.26 13.78
CA ASN A 439 -6.83 -16.29 12.76
C ASN A 439 -5.46 -16.80 13.23
N ASP A 440 -5.16 -16.68 14.51
CA ASP A 440 -3.89 -17.08 15.11
C ASP A 440 -3.91 -18.49 15.71
N ASP A 441 -5.03 -19.21 15.60
CA ASP A 441 -5.21 -20.55 16.15
C ASP A 441 -4.78 -21.67 15.18
N LEU A 442 -4.21 -22.73 15.75
CA LEU A 442 -3.85 -23.98 15.08
C LEU A 442 -4.87 -25.07 15.40
N VAL A 443 -5.10 -25.96 14.42
CA VAL A 443 -5.97 -27.13 14.59
C VAL A 443 -5.11 -28.33 14.95
N ALA A 444 -5.19 -28.80 16.19
CA ALA A 444 -4.53 -30.02 16.62
C ALA A 444 -5.48 -31.22 16.48
N MET A 445 -5.01 -32.30 15.88
CA MET A 445 -5.78 -33.53 15.65
C MET A 445 -5.02 -34.71 16.21
N ALA A 446 -5.70 -35.65 16.86
CA ALA A 446 -5.11 -36.88 17.40
C ALA A 446 -5.75 -38.14 16.77
N SER A 447 -4.94 -39.16 16.48
CA SER A 447 -5.38 -40.50 16.02
C SER A 447 -5.55 -41.46 17.19
N ARG A 448 -6.31 -42.55 16.99
CA ARG A 448 -6.48 -43.60 17.99
C ARG A 448 -5.17 -44.29 18.38
N ASN A 449 -4.19 -44.27 17.48
CA ASN A 449 -2.86 -44.84 17.69
C ASN A 449 -1.83 -43.83 18.24
N GLY A 450 -2.25 -42.62 18.63
CA GLY A 450 -1.39 -41.64 19.29
C GLY A 450 -0.64 -40.67 18.38
N MET A 451 -0.97 -40.62 17.08
CA MET A 451 -0.45 -39.59 16.16
C MET A 451 -1.18 -38.26 16.37
N ILE A 452 -0.43 -37.18 16.59
CA ILE A 452 -0.94 -35.81 16.70
C ILE A 452 -0.38 -34.95 15.57
N ARG A 453 -1.23 -34.11 14.98
CA ARG A 453 -0.85 -33.17 13.92
C ARG A 453 -1.52 -31.82 14.14
N ALA A 454 -0.73 -30.75 14.12
CA ALA A 454 -1.24 -29.39 14.02
C ALA A 454 -1.26 -28.92 12.56
N LEU A 455 -2.33 -28.24 12.15
CA LEU A 455 -2.43 -27.60 10.83
C LEU A 455 -2.81 -26.13 10.97
N GLY A 456 -2.16 -25.30 10.15
CA GLY A 456 -2.56 -23.90 9.92
C GLY A 456 -3.78 -23.79 8.99
N ARG A 457 -4.44 -22.63 9.06
CA ARG A 457 -5.77 -22.37 8.49
C ARG A 457 -5.90 -22.43 6.97
N ASN A 458 -4.81 -22.36 6.21
CA ASN A 458 -4.89 -22.07 4.78
C ASN A 458 -5.31 -23.28 3.90
N THR A 459 -6.06 -24.21 4.48
CA THR A 459 -6.35 -25.53 3.95
C THR A 459 -7.84 -25.70 3.65
N ARG A 460 -8.31 -25.10 2.54
CA ARG A 460 -9.55 -25.56 1.93
C ARG A 460 -9.34 -26.96 1.33
N GLY A 461 -9.98 -27.98 1.90
CA GLY A 461 -10.01 -29.32 1.34
C GLY A 461 -8.71 -30.14 1.53
N SER A 462 -7.88 -29.79 2.51
CA SER A 462 -6.71 -30.63 2.81
C SER A 462 -7.11 -31.90 3.54
N VAL A 463 -6.44 -33.01 3.20
CA VAL A 463 -6.50 -34.24 4.02
C VAL A 463 -5.98 -33.90 5.41
N ALA A 464 -6.88 -33.97 6.39
CA ALA A 464 -6.64 -33.65 7.79
C ALA A 464 -5.40 -34.38 8.32
N MET A 465 -5.39 -35.70 8.13
CA MET A 465 -4.31 -36.58 8.50
C MET A 465 -4.41 -37.86 7.66
N ARG A 466 -3.28 -38.34 7.11
CA ARG A 466 -3.25 -39.66 6.44
C ARG A 466 -3.12 -40.74 7.51
N LEU A 467 -4.23 -41.43 7.79
CA LEU A 467 -4.30 -42.56 8.70
C LEU A 467 -3.82 -43.84 8.00
N ARG A 468 -3.02 -44.68 8.67
CA ARG A 468 -2.54 -45.97 8.12
C ARG A 468 -3.45 -47.12 8.57
N GLY A 469 -3.77 -48.05 7.68
CA GLY A 469 -4.52 -49.28 8.01
C GLY A 469 -5.93 -48.99 8.56
N GLU A 470 -6.30 -49.62 9.67
CA GLU A 470 -7.59 -49.39 10.36
C GLU A 470 -7.58 -48.23 11.38
N ASP A 471 -6.57 -47.34 11.35
CA ASP A 471 -6.51 -46.20 12.26
C ASP A 471 -7.65 -45.20 12.00
N LYS A 472 -8.19 -44.61 13.06
CA LYS A 472 -9.28 -43.63 13.03
C LYS A 472 -8.89 -42.41 13.84
N MET A 473 -9.44 -41.25 13.46
CA MET A 473 -9.29 -40.02 14.24
C MET A 473 -9.99 -40.17 15.60
N ALA A 474 -9.32 -39.75 16.67
CA ALA A 474 -9.78 -39.86 18.06
C ALA A 474 -10.33 -38.54 18.59
N SER A 475 -9.60 -37.44 18.41
CA SER A 475 -10.03 -36.11 18.87
C SER A 475 -9.45 -34.98 18.01
N ILE A 476 -10.06 -33.81 18.12
CA ILE A 476 -9.63 -32.57 17.47
C ILE A 476 -9.86 -31.44 18.46
N ASP A 477 -8.87 -30.56 18.58
CA ASP A 477 -8.95 -29.39 19.43
C ASP A 477 -8.26 -28.18 18.79
N ILE A 478 -8.55 -27.00 19.31
CA ILE A 478 -7.98 -25.74 18.83
C ILE A 478 -6.96 -25.26 19.85
N ILE A 479 -5.74 -25.00 19.37
CA ILE A 479 -4.63 -24.57 20.21
C ILE A 479 -4.13 -23.21 19.71
N PRO A 480 -3.97 -22.20 20.58
CA PRO A 480 -3.27 -20.97 20.23
C PRO A 480 -1.85 -21.27 19.74
N ALA A 481 -1.38 -20.57 18.70
CA ALA A 481 -0.05 -20.80 18.13
C ALA A 481 1.11 -20.68 19.14
N ALA A 482 0.93 -19.89 20.21
CA ALA A 482 1.90 -19.77 21.30
C ALA A 482 2.08 -21.09 22.08
N MET A 483 0.98 -21.77 22.41
CA MET A 483 1.01 -23.05 23.14
C MET A 483 1.65 -24.17 22.32
N TRP A 484 1.50 -24.15 20.99
CA TRP A 484 2.14 -25.12 20.11
C TRP A 484 3.68 -25.01 20.14
N LYS A 485 4.22 -23.79 20.22
CA LYS A 485 5.66 -23.58 20.38
C LYS A 485 6.18 -24.11 21.71
N ASP A 486 5.39 -24.02 22.77
CA ASP A 486 5.75 -24.58 24.08
C ASP A 486 5.71 -26.12 24.06
N LEU A 487 4.76 -26.72 23.36
CA LEU A 487 4.73 -28.16 23.09
C LEU A 487 5.94 -28.62 22.27
N GLU A 488 6.33 -27.88 21.22
CA GLU A 488 7.54 -28.16 20.45
C GLU A 488 8.81 -28.07 21.32
N ARG A 489 8.91 -27.06 22.20
CA ARG A 489 10.02 -26.91 23.14
C ARG A 489 10.09 -28.01 24.20
N MET A 490 8.95 -28.41 24.76
CA MET A 490 8.88 -29.54 25.71
C MET A 490 9.27 -30.85 25.04
N ALA A 491 8.95 -31.00 23.76
CA ALA A 491 9.27 -32.15 22.96
C ALA A 491 10.76 -32.19 22.56
N GLU A 492 11.38 -31.04 22.25
CA GLU A 492 12.83 -30.88 22.06
C GLU A 492 13.63 -31.16 23.34
N ALA A 493 13.07 -30.85 24.52
CA ALA A 493 13.69 -31.08 25.82
C ALA A 493 13.74 -32.57 26.27
N LYS A 494 13.29 -33.53 25.44
CA LYS A 494 13.28 -34.98 25.71
C LYS A 494 12.62 -35.41 27.03
N GLN A 495 11.76 -34.59 27.62
CA GLN A 495 10.89 -35.01 28.73
C GLN A 495 9.76 -35.95 28.27
N ILE A 496 9.61 -36.13 26.96
CA ILE A 496 8.75 -37.10 26.30
C ILE A 496 9.68 -38.04 25.51
N GLU A 497 9.72 -39.33 25.85
CA GLU A 497 10.59 -40.27 25.15
C GLU A 497 10.17 -40.48 23.68
N ASN A 498 11.12 -40.24 22.77
CA ASN A 498 11.10 -40.54 21.33
C ASN A 498 10.16 -39.69 20.45
N LEU A 499 10.54 -38.42 20.29
CA LEU A 499 9.94 -37.50 19.32
C LEU A 499 10.74 -37.46 18.00
N GLU A 500 10.06 -37.60 16.86
CA GLU A 500 10.59 -37.25 15.53
C GLU A 500 9.76 -36.11 14.93
N THR A 501 10.41 -34.97 14.67
CA THR A 501 9.81 -33.79 14.02
C THR A 501 10.35 -33.64 12.59
N THR A 502 9.45 -33.47 11.61
CA THR A 502 9.82 -33.02 10.25
C THR A 502 9.03 -31.78 9.87
N THR A 503 9.72 -30.65 9.71
CA THR A 503 9.17 -29.37 9.26
C THR A 503 9.25 -29.28 7.74
N ASP A 504 8.36 -29.99 7.03
CA ASP A 504 8.14 -29.73 5.60
C ASP A 504 6.65 -29.59 5.30
N ALA A 505 6.28 -28.39 4.85
CA ALA A 505 4.92 -27.86 4.77
C ALA A 505 4.04 -28.44 3.64
N SER A 506 4.51 -29.47 2.93
CA SER A 506 3.73 -30.08 1.83
C SER A 506 3.62 -31.61 1.90
N GLN A 507 4.39 -32.30 2.74
CA GLN A 507 4.40 -33.78 2.79
C GLN A 507 4.61 -34.43 4.19
N SER A 508 4.54 -33.69 5.30
CA SER A 508 4.84 -34.24 6.63
C SER A 508 3.71 -35.12 7.22
N GLN A 509 4.08 -36.34 7.64
CA GLN A 509 3.29 -37.24 8.49
C GLN A 509 3.28 -36.68 9.93
N GLY A 510 2.16 -36.76 10.65
CA GLY A 510 2.03 -36.21 12.01
C GLY A 510 3.02 -36.82 13.01
N VAL A 511 3.16 -36.19 14.18
CA VAL A 511 4.09 -36.59 15.26
C VAL A 511 3.40 -37.59 16.18
N ILE A 512 4.02 -38.72 16.52
CA ILE A 512 3.47 -39.63 17.54
C ILE A 512 3.83 -39.07 18.92
N LEU A 513 2.83 -38.61 19.67
CA LEU A 513 3.04 -38.06 21.02
C LEU A 513 2.82 -39.10 22.14
N MET A 514 2.14 -40.20 21.85
CA MET A 514 1.86 -41.25 22.84
C MET A 514 1.92 -42.63 22.20
N ARG A 515 2.82 -43.50 22.67
CA ARG A 515 2.92 -44.88 22.22
C ARG A 515 2.08 -45.77 23.15
N LEU A 516 1.00 -46.35 22.62
CA LEU A 516 0.12 -47.24 23.37
C LEU A 516 0.70 -48.66 23.34
N GLU A 517 1.11 -49.19 24.49
CA GLU A 517 1.47 -50.60 24.60
C GLU A 517 0.18 -51.45 24.75
N TYR A 518 0.07 -52.50 23.93
CA TYR A 518 -1.07 -53.45 23.85
C TYR A 518 -2.44 -52.88 23.46
N ALA A 519 -2.78 -52.92 22.16
CA ALA A 519 -4.12 -52.80 21.54
C ALA A 519 -5.05 -51.66 22.05
N GLY A 520 -4.56 -50.77 22.91
CA GLY A 520 -5.26 -49.61 23.41
C GLY A 520 -5.48 -48.63 22.27
N LYS A 521 -6.66 -48.00 22.24
CA LYS A 521 -7.01 -46.96 21.28
C LYS A 521 -7.45 -45.73 22.06
N ILE A 522 -6.91 -44.56 21.74
CA ILE A 522 -7.35 -43.28 22.36
C ILE A 522 -8.84 -43.10 22.09
N GLN A 523 -9.65 -43.04 23.14
CA GLN A 523 -11.10 -42.86 23.01
C GLN A 523 -11.51 -41.39 22.94
N SER A 524 -10.82 -40.53 23.70
CA SER A 524 -10.97 -39.08 23.68
C SER A 524 -9.66 -38.43 24.15
N ALA A 525 -9.40 -37.21 23.71
CA ALA A 525 -8.40 -36.33 24.31
C ALA A 525 -8.97 -34.92 24.33
N SER A 526 -8.78 -34.21 25.44
CA SER A 526 -9.24 -32.82 25.62
C SER A 526 -8.08 -32.01 26.18
N LEU A 527 -7.86 -30.80 25.68
CA LEU A 527 -6.94 -29.88 26.33
C LEU A 527 -7.62 -29.25 27.54
N ILE A 528 -6.98 -29.40 28.71
CA ILE A 528 -7.36 -28.69 29.91
C ILE A 528 -6.35 -27.57 30.06
N SER A 529 -6.82 -26.33 29.89
CA SER A 529 -6.07 -25.14 30.26
C SER A 529 -5.93 -25.16 31.79
N ALA A 530 -4.72 -25.31 32.30
CA ALA A 530 -4.43 -25.13 33.71
C ALA A 530 -4.47 -23.62 34.01
N THR A 531 -5.65 -23.10 34.29
CA THR A 531 -5.80 -21.84 35.00
C THR A 531 -6.44 -22.15 36.34
N GLU A 532 -5.79 -21.68 37.41
CA GLU A 532 -6.06 -21.94 38.83
C GLU A 532 -5.41 -23.21 39.41
N THR A 533 -4.11 -23.13 39.72
CA THR A 533 -3.58 -23.80 40.92
C THR A 533 -3.78 -22.86 42.10
N GLU A 534 -4.66 -23.23 43.02
CA GLU A 534 -4.73 -22.63 44.36
C GLU A 534 -3.34 -22.65 45.01
N PRO A 535 -2.93 -21.58 45.72
CA PRO A 535 -1.72 -21.65 46.53
C PRO A 535 -2.09 -22.38 47.83
N ASP A 536 -1.53 -23.57 48.06
CA ASP A 536 -0.93 -23.98 49.33
C ASP A 536 -0.62 -25.50 49.36
N GLU A 537 0.37 -25.84 50.20
CA GLU A 537 0.83 -27.17 50.60
C GLU A 537 1.93 -27.86 49.76
N VAL A 538 3.10 -27.21 49.63
CA VAL A 538 4.40 -27.94 49.64
C VAL A 538 5.46 -27.15 50.42
N GLU A 539 5.27 -27.01 51.73
CA GLU A 539 6.36 -26.75 52.69
C GLU A 539 6.34 -27.89 53.72
N ALA A 540 6.83 -29.07 53.34
CA ALA A 540 7.24 -30.15 54.25
C ALA A 540 7.83 -31.34 53.46
N ALA A 541 8.95 -31.17 52.75
CA ALA A 541 9.63 -32.34 52.17
C ALA A 541 11.15 -32.21 51.93
N ASP A 542 11.80 -31.07 52.19
CA ASP A 542 13.21 -30.86 51.80
C ASP A 542 14.20 -30.61 52.96
N GLU A 543 13.92 -31.13 54.16
CA GLU A 543 14.85 -31.06 55.30
C GLU A 543 15.48 -32.40 55.73
N LEU A 544 15.46 -33.45 54.90
CA LEU A 544 15.94 -34.78 55.33
C LEU A 544 17.12 -35.39 54.55
N HIS A 545 17.81 -34.65 53.67
CA HIS A 545 18.94 -35.21 52.92
C HIS A 545 20.18 -34.31 52.78
N LEU A 546 20.63 -33.68 53.86
CA LEU A 546 21.95 -33.06 53.94
C LEU A 546 22.57 -33.24 55.33
N ASP A 547 22.86 -34.49 55.72
CA ASP A 547 23.77 -34.74 56.86
C ASP A 547 24.47 -36.12 56.85
N ARG A 548 24.98 -36.54 55.68
CA ARG A 548 25.94 -37.65 55.58
C ARG A 548 26.99 -37.42 54.49
N ALA A 549 27.87 -36.43 54.72
CA ALA A 549 29.17 -36.34 54.07
C ALA A 549 30.12 -35.37 54.81
N ALA A 550 30.41 -35.63 56.10
CA ALA A 550 31.58 -35.10 56.81
C ALA A 550 31.84 -35.89 58.10
N ALA A 551 32.51 -37.04 57.98
CA ALA A 551 33.33 -37.65 59.03
C ALA A 551 34.48 -38.39 58.34
#